data_AF-A0A656QA13-F1
#
_entry.id   AF-A0A656QA13-F1
#
_cell.length_a   1.000
_cell.length_b   1.000
_cell.length_c   1.000
_cell.angle_alpha   90.00
_cell.angle_beta   90.00
_cell.angle_gamma   90.00
#
_symmetry.space_group_name_H-M   'P 1'
#
loop_
_entity.id
_entity.type
_entity.pdbx_description
1 polymer ?
#
loop_
_entity_poly.entity_id
_entity_poly.type
_entity_poly.pdbx_seq_one_letter_code
_entity_poly.pdbx_strand_id
1 'polypeptide(L)'
;MRRDSDATLAWVDELYPELAAWRVLALEWLSGETHGLGQRLQALSMFFERYLILQGLPLDPGVFMAQTTQLPNFHRTACPDSPWGISANNLIQSFLQFVLRRHFTEIGKDGRAMALHGYHNPVLRMTKAGLPHRGESVYSPLPYGYIDQLRQMLATGHHFRDWQWAQGALGSKIGHMGASAPDWFEVTEDQIDRNDPDCVWRVRKLSRNYRGGQVLQMWSPVRWVALLVKLILPLRTSQVRVLDSGEADTWRYTAGSWELNRNGMAEGSESRPLQQGVFRRDHDRVTHESALT
;
A
#
# COMPACT_ATOMS: atom_id res chain seq x y z
N MET A 1 -16.19 -9.50 -11.00
CA MET A 1 -15.21 -8.39 -11.15
C MET A 1 -15.19 -7.59 -9.85
N ARG A 2 -14.04 -7.10 -9.37
CA ARG A 2 -14.02 -6.23 -8.17
C ARG A 2 -14.45 -4.82 -8.56
N ARG A 3 -15.50 -4.30 -7.92
CA ARG A 3 -16.13 -3.01 -8.24
C ARG A 3 -15.19 -1.81 -8.11
N ASP A 4 -14.18 -1.91 -7.26
CA ASP A 4 -13.19 -0.86 -7.00
C ASP A 4 -12.02 -0.84 -8.00
N SER A 5 -11.98 -1.78 -8.94
CA SER A 5 -10.99 -1.87 -10.02
C SER A 5 -11.60 -1.73 -11.42
N ASP A 6 -12.92 -1.76 -11.53
CA ASP A 6 -13.62 -1.67 -12.81
C ASP A 6 -13.90 -0.21 -13.19
N ALA A 7 -12.97 0.39 -13.94
CA ALA A 7 -13.07 1.78 -14.38
C ALA A 7 -14.17 2.03 -15.42
N THR A 8 -14.64 0.99 -16.12
CA THR A 8 -15.70 1.12 -17.13
C THR A 8 -17.09 0.93 -16.53
N LEU A 9 -17.17 0.61 -15.23
CA LEU A 9 -18.42 0.33 -14.52
C LEU A 9 -19.28 -0.68 -15.30
N ALA A 10 -18.65 -1.70 -15.91
CA ALA A 10 -19.32 -2.70 -16.74
C ALA A 10 -20.39 -3.46 -15.93
N TRP A 11 -20.11 -3.70 -14.64
CA TRP A 11 -21.08 -4.34 -13.75
C TRP A 11 -22.40 -3.58 -13.60
N VAL A 12 -22.40 -2.25 -13.76
CA VAL A 12 -23.64 -1.45 -13.69
C VAL A 12 -24.52 -1.76 -14.90
N ASP A 13 -23.90 -1.88 -16.08
CA ASP A 13 -24.60 -2.22 -17.33
C ASP A 13 -25.17 -3.64 -17.28
N GLU A 14 -24.42 -4.58 -16.73
CA GLU A 14 -24.82 -5.99 -16.62
C GLU A 14 -25.91 -6.23 -15.57
N LEU A 15 -25.82 -5.57 -14.40
CA LEU A 15 -26.67 -5.88 -13.24
C LEU A 15 -27.82 -4.87 -13.04
N TYR A 16 -27.64 -3.63 -13.48
CA TYR A 16 -28.57 -2.52 -13.26
C TYR A 16 -28.70 -1.67 -14.54
N PRO A 17 -29.16 -2.24 -15.66
CA PRO A 17 -29.29 -1.53 -16.93
C PRO A 17 -30.16 -0.26 -16.83
N GLU A 18 -31.09 -0.22 -15.87
CA GLU A 18 -31.89 0.96 -15.52
C GLU A 18 -31.06 2.18 -15.04
N LEU A 19 -29.79 1.97 -14.64
CA LEU A 19 -28.85 3.02 -14.27
C LEU A 19 -27.99 3.52 -15.45
N ALA A 20 -28.32 3.17 -16.70
CA ALA A 20 -27.53 3.55 -17.87
C ALA A 20 -27.22 5.06 -17.95
N ALA A 21 -28.20 5.93 -17.66
CA ALA A 21 -27.99 7.37 -17.65
C ALA A 21 -26.95 7.81 -16.61
N TRP A 22 -27.03 7.26 -15.38
CA TRP A 22 -26.07 7.51 -14.33
C TRP A 22 -24.67 6.98 -14.65
N ARG A 23 -24.58 5.82 -15.28
CA ARG A 23 -23.32 5.22 -15.72
C ARG A 23 -22.60 6.12 -16.72
N VAL A 24 -23.31 6.64 -17.72
CA VAL A 24 -22.73 7.57 -18.71
C VAL A 24 -22.15 8.80 -18.03
N LEU A 25 -22.90 9.43 -17.13
CA LEU A 25 -22.45 10.59 -16.37
C LEU A 25 -21.22 10.29 -15.50
N ALA A 26 -21.20 9.12 -14.85
CA ALA A 26 -20.08 8.69 -14.04
C ALA A 26 -18.83 8.44 -14.89
N LEU A 27 -18.95 7.84 -16.07
CA LEU A 27 -17.83 7.63 -16.98
C LEU A 27 -17.26 8.95 -17.50
N GLU A 28 -18.12 9.92 -17.83
CA GLU A 28 -17.66 11.27 -18.22
C GLU A 28 -16.87 11.92 -17.07
N TRP A 29 -17.40 11.85 -15.84
CA TRP A 29 -16.69 12.39 -14.68
C TRP A 29 -15.35 11.70 -14.44
N LEU A 30 -15.31 10.37 -14.47
CA LEU A 30 -14.10 9.60 -14.24
C LEU A 30 -13.03 9.85 -15.32
N SER A 31 -13.41 10.16 -16.55
CA SER A 31 -12.47 10.46 -17.64
C SER A 31 -11.60 11.69 -17.37
N GLY A 32 -12.07 12.63 -16.56
CA GLY A 32 -11.34 13.84 -16.17
C GLY A 32 -10.48 13.69 -14.91
N GLU A 33 -10.50 12.53 -14.24
CA GLU A 33 -9.90 12.34 -12.90
C GLU A 33 -8.64 11.46 -12.97
N THR A 34 -7.49 11.96 -12.51
CA THR A 34 -6.19 11.27 -12.63
C THR A 34 -5.74 10.51 -11.38
N HIS A 35 -6.34 10.79 -10.22
CA HIS A 35 -5.93 10.22 -8.93
C HIS A 35 -7.12 9.70 -8.14
N GLY A 36 -6.91 8.72 -7.26
CA GLY A 36 -7.93 8.26 -6.32
C GLY A 36 -9.12 7.53 -6.98
N LEU A 37 -8.88 6.87 -8.11
CA LEU A 37 -9.90 6.17 -8.90
C LEU A 37 -10.63 5.09 -8.07
N GLY A 38 -9.88 4.25 -7.34
CA GLY A 38 -10.49 3.18 -6.53
C GLY A 38 -11.47 3.71 -5.46
N GLN A 39 -11.15 4.84 -4.82
CA GLN A 39 -12.05 5.47 -3.85
C GLN A 39 -13.31 6.03 -4.53
N ARG A 40 -13.19 6.62 -5.72
CA ARG A 40 -14.34 7.10 -6.50
C ARG A 40 -15.24 5.95 -6.94
N LEU A 41 -14.67 4.85 -7.42
CA LEU A 41 -15.40 3.65 -7.82
C LEU A 41 -16.16 3.03 -6.63
N GLN A 42 -15.53 2.96 -5.45
CA GLN A 42 -16.21 2.51 -4.24
C GLN A 42 -17.36 3.45 -3.82
N ALA A 43 -17.15 4.77 -3.90
CA ALA A 43 -18.20 5.75 -3.59
C ALA A 43 -19.38 5.63 -4.58
N LEU A 44 -19.11 5.52 -5.89
CA LEU A 44 -20.12 5.32 -6.93
C LEU A 44 -20.89 4.01 -6.74
N SER A 45 -20.22 2.92 -6.38
CA SER A 45 -20.90 1.66 -6.06
C SER A 45 -21.88 1.81 -4.88
N MET A 46 -21.50 2.55 -3.83
CA MET A 46 -22.43 2.85 -2.73
C MET A 46 -23.60 3.74 -3.18
N PHE A 47 -23.36 4.72 -4.05
CA PHE A 47 -24.40 5.58 -4.60
C PHE A 47 -25.39 4.80 -5.46
N PHE A 48 -24.92 3.98 -6.40
CA PHE A 48 -25.79 3.21 -7.28
C PHE A 48 -26.59 2.15 -6.52
N GLU A 49 -25.91 1.26 -5.79
CA GLU A 49 -26.61 0.11 -5.20
C GLU A 49 -27.32 0.49 -3.90
N ARG A 50 -26.59 1.06 -2.95
CA ARG A 50 -27.13 1.25 -1.59
C ARG A 50 -28.09 2.42 -1.50
N TYR A 51 -27.91 3.42 -2.35
CA TYR A 51 -28.73 4.62 -2.32
C TYR A 51 -29.81 4.60 -3.40
N LEU A 52 -29.46 4.57 -4.69
CA LEU A 52 -30.49 4.61 -5.73
C LEU A 52 -31.37 3.36 -5.74
N ILE A 53 -30.76 2.17 -5.85
CA ILE A 53 -31.52 0.92 -5.99
C ILE A 53 -32.18 0.50 -4.67
N LEU A 54 -31.42 0.34 -3.58
CA LEU A 54 -31.97 -0.18 -2.31
C LEU A 54 -32.95 0.78 -1.63
N GLN A 55 -32.86 2.10 -1.84
CA GLN A 55 -33.84 3.05 -1.31
C GLN A 55 -34.98 3.36 -2.30
N GLY A 56 -34.96 2.76 -3.50
CA GLY A 56 -36.01 2.95 -4.52
C GLY A 56 -36.15 4.40 -4.99
N LEU A 57 -35.03 5.10 -5.18
CA LEU A 57 -35.02 6.52 -5.56
C LEU A 57 -35.20 6.71 -7.07
N PRO A 58 -35.56 7.93 -7.52
CA PRO A 58 -35.63 8.25 -8.94
C PRO A 58 -34.31 7.94 -9.66
N LEU A 59 -34.39 7.14 -10.71
CA LEU A 59 -33.24 6.73 -11.52
C LEU A 59 -32.93 7.70 -12.65
N ASP A 60 -33.90 8.56 -13.00
CA ASP A 60 -33.67 9.65 -13.95
C ASP A 60 -32.86 10.78 -13.27
N PRO A 61 -31.68 11.16 -13.81
CA PRO A 61 -30.86 12.21 -13.20
C PRO A 61 -31.54 13.58 -13.12
N GLY A 62 -32.42 13.91 -14.06
CA GLY A 62 -33.17 15.18 -14.05
C GLY A 62 -34.16 15.22 -12.89
N VAL A 63 -35.00 14.18 -12.75
CA VAL A 63 -35.93 14.05 -11.63
C VAL A 63 -35.17 14.01 -10.30
N PHE A 64 -34.07 13.26 -10.23
CA PHE A 64 -33.27 13.17 -9.01
C PHE A 64 -32.69 14.52 -8.57
N MET A 65 -32.23 15.36 -9.51
CA MET A 65 -31.63 16.66 -9.21
C MET A 65 -32.67 17.78 -9.03
N ALA A 66 -33.94 17.54 -9.34
CA ALA A 66 -35.00 18.53 -9.21
C ALA A 66 -35.20 18.95 -7.75
N GLN A 67 -35.35 20.25 -7.50
CA GLN A 67 -35.61 20.81 -6.16
C GLN A 67 -36.93 20.32 -5.55
N THR A 68 -37.87 19.88 -6.39
CA THR A 68 -39.15 19.31 -5.97
C THR A 68 -39.03 17.88 -5.44
N THR A 69 -37.92 17.19 -5.72
CA THR A 69 -37.71 15.81 -5.32
C THR A 69 -37.15 15.75 -3.90
N GLN A 70 -37.91 15.11 -3.00
CA GLN A 70 -37.45 14.86 -1.63
C GLN A 70 -36.61 13.59 -1.58
N LEU A 71 -35.36 13.72 -1.16
CA LEU A 71 -34.41 12.62 -1.08
C LEU A 71 -33.91 12.42 0.36
N PRO A 72 -33.73 11.17 0.81
CA PRO A 72 -33.14 10.91 2.11
C PRO A 72 -31.67 11.35 2.17
N ASN A 73 -31.10 11.52 3.36
CA ASN A 73 -29.71 11.94 3.47
C ASN A 73 -28.74 10.80 3.05
N PHE A 74 -28.01 11.00 1.95
CA PHE A 74 -27.09 10.00 1.37
C PHE A 74 -26.13 9.38 2.40
N HIS A 75 -25.46 10.21 3.21
CA HIS A 75 -24.51 9.71 4.20
C HIS A 75 -25.18 8.79 5.23
N ARG A 76 -26.34 9.19 5.76
CA ARG A 76 -27.05 8.39 6.78
C ARG A 76 -27.60 7.08 6.22
N THR A 77 -28.00 7.03 4.96
CA THR A 77 -28.65 5.84 4.38
C THR A 77 -27.66 4.86 3.76
N ALA A 78 -26.60 5.36 3.12
CA ALA A 78 -25.75 4.54 2.24
C ALA A 78 -24.27 4.51 2.64
N CYS A 79 -23.79 5.46 3.45
CA CYS A 79 -22.39 5.48 3.88
C CYS A 79 -22.19 4.76 5.23
N PRO A 80 -21.04 4.11 5.45
CA PRO A 80 -20.69 3.57 6.76
C PRO A 80 -20.35 4.68 7.76
N ASP A 81 -20.71 4.52 9.03
CA ASP A 81 -20.37 5.48 10.10
C ASP A 81 -18.86 5.44 10.41
N SER A 82 -18.09 6.17 9.61
CA SER A 82 -16.64 6.16 9.63
C SER A 82 -16.07 7.39 8.91
N PRO A 83 -14.78 7.72 9.12
CA PRO A 83 -14.12 8.77 8.33
C PRO A 83 -14.16 8.52 6.81
N TRP A 84 -14.23 7.25 6.41
CA TRP A 84 -14.42 6.86 5.01
C TRP A 84 -15.82 7.23 4.51
N GLY A 85 -16.88 7.04 5.31
CA GLY A 85 -18.24 7.44 4.95
C GLY A 85 -18.36 8.92 4.62
N ILE A 86 -17.70 9.78 5.41
CA ILE A 86 -17.63 11.23 5.13
C ILE A 86 -16.89 11.51 3.83
N SER A 87 -15.75 10.83 3.61
CA SER A 87 -14.99 10.94 2.37
C SER A 87 -15.81 10.50 1.15
N ALA A 88 -16.53 9.38 1.24
CA ALA A 88 -17.40 8.88 0.18
C ALA A 88 -18.58 9.83 -0.10
N ASN A 89 -19.21 10.39 0.93
CA ASN A 89 -20.23 11.43 0.77
C ASN A 89 -19.70 12.62 -0.03
N ASN A 90 -18.50 13.10 0.29
CA ASN A 90 -17.91 14.25 -0.39
C ASN A 90 -17.47 13.94 -1.83
N LEU A 91 -17.09 12.69 -2.13
CA LEU A 91 -16.84 12.23 -3.49
C LEU A 91 -18.13 12.24 -4.32
N ILE A 92 -19.23 11.70 -3.79
CA ILE A 92 -20.54 11.72 -4.46
C ILE A 92 -21.09 13.14 -4.59
N GLN A 93 -20.91 13.98 -3.56
CA GLN A 93 -21.23 15.39 -3.66
C GLN A 93 -20.50 16.05 -4.83
N SER A 94 -19.22 15.74 -5.03
CA SER A 94 -18.42 16.30 -6.12
C SER A 94 -18.85 15.78 -7.48
N PHE A 95 -19.17 14.48 -7.59
CA PHE A 95 -19.75 13.88 -8.78
C PHE A 95 -21.08 14.55 -9.16
N LEU A 96 -22.03 14.67 -8.23
CA LEU A 96 -23.32 15.31 -8.48
C LEU A 96 -23.17 16.80 -8.80
N GLN A 97 -22.17 17.46 -8.22
CA GLN A 97 -21.84 18.84 -8.56
C GLN A 97 -21.30 18.97 -9.98
N PHE A 98 -20.52 18.00 -10.46
CA PHE A 98 -20.06 17.90 -11.84
C PHE A 98 -21.25 17.76 -12.79
N VAL A 99 -22.16 16.82 -12.51
CA VAL A 99 -23.38 16.61 -13.31
C VAL A 99 -24.22 17.89 -13.38
N LEU A 100 -24.45 18.55 -12.24
CA LEU A 100 -25.18 19.81 -12.18
C LEU A 100 -24.55 20.90 -13.06
N ARG A 101 -23.21 21.04 -13.00
CA ARG A 101 -22.48 22.06 -13.77
C ARG A 101 -22.40 21.76 -15.26
N ARG A 102 -22.45 20.48 -15.65
CA ARG A 102 -22.25 20.07 -17.04
C ARG A 102 -23.57 20.05 -17.82
N HIS A 103 -24.65 19.60 -17.19
CA HIS A 103 -25.92 19.34 -17.86
C HIS A 103 -27.06 20.27 -17.41
N PHE A 104 -26.92 20.95 -16.27
CA PHE A 104 -27.97 21.80 -15.71
C PHE A 104 -27.49 23.24 -15.49
N THR A 105 -26.71 23.77 -16.43
CA THR A 105 -26.31 25.18 -16.45
C THR A 105 -26.68 25.84 -17.77
N GLU A 106 -27.19 27.05 -17.70
CA GLU A 106 -27.33 27.95 -18.85
C GLU A 106 -26.21 29.00 -18.82
N ILE A 107 -25.71 29.35 -20.00
CA ILE A 107 -24.78 30.47 -20.16
C ILE A 107 -25.62 31.75 -20.20
N GLY A 108 -25.49 32.58 -19.17
CA GLY A 108 -26.15 33.87 -19.09
C GLY A 108 -25.67 34.83 -20.17
N LYS A 109 -26.42 35.92 -20.39
CA LYS A 109 -26.08 36.98 -21.35
C LYS A 109 -24.73 37.67 -21.07
N ASP A 110 -24.20 37.51 -19.87
CA ASP A 110 -22.89 37.99 -19.39
C ASP A 110 -21.75 36.96 -19.56
N GLY A 111 -22.03 35.81 -20.19
CA GLY A 111 -21.06 34.73 -20.39
C GLY A 111 -20.81 33.87 -19.15
N ARG A 112 -21.53 34.08 -18.05
CA ARG A 112 -21.39 33.28 -16.81
C ARG A 112 -22.33 32.08 -16.84
N ALA A 113 -21.82 30.89 -16.54
CA ALA A 113 -22.63 29.70 -16.38
C ALA A 113 -23.43 29.76 -15.07
N MET A 114 -24.76 29.81 -15.16
CA MET A 114 -25.68 29.80 -14.04
C MET A 114 -26.45 28.48 -14.01
N ALA A 115 -26.61 27.87 -12.84
CA ALA A 115 -27.42 26.66 -12.72
C ALA A 115 -28.88 26.95 -13.11
N LEU A 116 -29.50 26.03 -13.86
CA LEU A 116 -30.89 26.08 -14.26
C LEU A 116 -31.79 26.20 -13.02
N HIS A 117 -32.75 27.12 -13.08
CA HIS A 117 -33.72 27.31 -12.01
C HIS A 117 -34.53 26.01 -11.84
N GLY A 118 -34.57 25.47 -10.62
CA GLY A 118 -35.30 24.23 -10.31
C GLY A 118 -34.43 22.98 -10.14
N TYR A 119 -33.11 23.04 -10.40
CA TYR A 119 -32.18 21.93 -10.15
C TYR A 119 -31.17 22.27 -9.05
N HIS A 120 -30.73 21.27 -8.29
CA HIS A 120 -29.72 21.43 -7.25
C HIS A 120 -28.99 20.11 -6.98
N ASN A 121 -27.87 20.19 -6.26
CA ASN A 121 -27.19 19.01 -5.74
C ASN A 121 -27.79 18.64 -4.37
N PRO A 122 -28.47 17.49 -4.24
CA PRO A 122 -29.14 17.11 -2.99
C PRO A 122 -28.17 16.61 -1.91
N VAL A 123 -26.92 16.29 -2.26
CA VAL A 123 -25.92 15.81 -1.31
C VAL A 123 -25.11 17.00 -0.78
N LEU A 124 -25.17 17.20 0.54
CA LEU A 124 -24.40 18.26 1.20
C LEU A 124 -22.96 17.80 1.45
N ARG A 125 -22.02 18.74 1.31
CA ARG A 125 -20.62 18.50 1.67
C ARG A 125 -20.48 18.44 3.19
N MET A 126 -19.80 17.41 3.69
CA MET A 126 -19.59 17.17 5.11
C MET A 126 -18.16 17.55 5.55
N THR A 127 -18.02 17.99 6.79
CA THR A 127 -16.73 18.25 7.42
C THR A 127 -16.31 17.09 8.31
N LYS A 128 -15.00 16.89 8.45
CA LYS A 128 -14.42 15.99 9.46
C LYS A 128 -14.25 16.68 10.82
N ALA A 129 -14.41 18.00 10.87
CA ALA A 129 -14.32 18.77 12.11
C ALA A 129 -15.46 18.35 13.07
N GLY A 130 -15.10 17.97 14.29
CA GLY A 130 -16.06 17.53 15.32
C GLY A 130 -16.24 16.02 15.44
N LEU A 131 -15.64 15.21 14.54
CA LEU A 131 -15.52 13.78 14.83
C LEU A 131 -14.64 13.58 16.08
N PRO A 132 -15.02 12.72 17.03
CA PRO A 132 -14.21 12.45 18.20
C PRO A 132 -12.83 12.00 17.74
N HIS A 133 -11.80 12.74 18.17
CA HIS A 133 -10.44 12.30 17.96
C HIS A 133 -10.30 10.98 18.70
N ARG A 134 -9.92 9.92 17.97
CA ARG A 134 -9.56 8.66 18.64
C ARG A 134 -8.39 8.99 19.57
N GLY A 135 -8.59 8.82 20.87
CA GLY A 135 -7.54 9.03 21.85
C GLY A 135 -6.37 8.10 21.58
N GLU A 136 -5.17 8.55 21.89
CA GLU A 136 -3.98 7.70 21.83
C GLU A 136 -4.13 6.60 22.89
N SER A 137 -3.82 5.36 22.52
CA SER A 137 -3.70 4.30 23.50
C SER A 137 -2.40 4.51 24.29
N VAL A 138 -2.46 4.29 25.60
CA VAL A 138 -1.25 4.20 26.43
C VAL A 138 -0.50 2.95 26.00
N TYR A 139 0.57 3.14 25.22
CA TYR A 139 1.39 2.03 24.73
C TYR A 139 2.38 1.61 25.83
N SER A 140 2.21 0.40 26.37
CA SER A 140 3.24 -0.21 27.21
C SER A 140 4.38 -0.71 26.31
N PRO A 141 5.64 -0.30 26.55
CA PRO A 141 6.76 -0.76 25.74
C PRO A 141 6.91 -2.28 25.87
N LEU A 142 7.26 -2.94 24.77
CA LEU A 142 7.53 -4.38 24.77
C LEU A 142 8.71 -4.66 25.71
N PRO A 143 8.57 -5.54 26.73
CA PRO A 143 9.67 -5.80 27.65
C PRO A 143 10.87 -6.42 26.93
N TYR A 144 12.08 -6.05 27.35
CA TYR A 144 13.32 -6.46 26.70
C TYR A 144 13.49 -7.99 26.60
N GLY A 145 13.04 -8.74 27.61
CA GLY A 145 13.08 -10.20 27.58
C GLY A 145 12.29 -10.83 26.42
N TYR A 146 11.18 -10.21 26.01
CA TYR A 146 10.44 -10.66 24.82
C TYR A 146 11.18 -10.33 23.53
N ILE A 147 11.84 -9.17 23.47
CA ILE A 147 12.67 -8.79 22.30
C ILE A 147 13.80 -9.79 22.11
N ASP A 148 14.48 -10.18 23.19
CA ASP A 148 15.55 -11.17 23.14
C ASP A 148 15.05 -12.55 22.68
N GLN A 149 13.93 -13.03 23.24
CA GLN A 149 13.29 -14.27 22.79
C GLN A 149 12.90 -14.22 21.30
N LEU A 150 12.34 -13.10 20.83
CA LEU A 150 11.99 -12.92 19.42
C LEU A 150 13.22 -12.95 18.51
N ARG A 151 14.35 -12.38 18.94
CA ARG A 151 15.62 -12.44 18.19
C ARG A 151 16.13 -13.87 18.08
N GLN A 152 16.15 -14.61 19.19
CA GLN A 152 16.60 -16.01 19.23
C GLN A 152 15.69 -16.92 18.40
N MET A 153 14.39 -16.67 18.42
CA MET A 153 13.40 -17.40 17.63
C MET A 153 13.51 -17.11 16.13
N LEU A 154 13.79 -15.85 15.76
CA LEU A 154 13.90 -15.42 14.36
C LEU A 154 15.21 -15.86 13.71
N ALA A 155 16.32 -15.65 14.41
CA ALA A 155 17.69 -15.89 13.93
C ALA A 155 18.40 -16.88 14.86
N THR A 156 18.00 -18.15 14.74
CA THR A 156 18.48 -19.30 15.54
C THR A 156 19.94 -19.67 15.27
N GLY A 157 20.52 -19.22 14.16
CA GLY A 157 21.90 -19.52 13.77
C GLY A 157 22.50 -18.49 12.84
N HIS A 158 23.76 -18.72 12.46
CA HIS A 158 24.57 -17.78 11.67
C HIS A 158 24.20 -17.74 10.19
N HIS A 159 23.56 -18.81 9.69
CA HIS A 159 23.17 -18.92 8.29
C HIS A 159 21.65 -18.88 8.14
N PHE A 160 21.16 -18.38 7.01
CA PHE A 160 19.75 -18.32 6.67
C PHE A 160 19.09 -19.70 6.66
N ARG A 161 19.82 -20.79 6.38
CA ARG A 161 19.32 -22.16 6.53
C ARG A 161 18.86 -22.47 7.96
N ASP A 162 19.48 -21.85 8.95
CA ASP A 162 19.17 -22.08 10.37
C ASP A 162 17.85 -21.42 10.76
N TRP A 163 17.41 -20.37 10.02
CA TRP A 163 16.24 -19.55 10.30
C TRP A 163 14.92 -20.26 9.92
N GLN A 164 14.77 -21.50 10.37
CA GLN A 164 13.67 -22.40 10.00
C GLN A 164 12.30 -21.84 10.35
N TRP A 165 12.19 -21.13 11.47
CA TRP A 165 10.93 -20.48 11.84
C TRP A 165 10.55 -19.41 10.81
N ALA A 166 11.48 -18.53 10.43
CA ALA A 166 11.26 -17.47 9.47
C ALA A 166 10.83 -18.03 8.09
N GLN A 167 11.52 -19.08 7.63
CA GLN A 167 11.22 -19.77 6.38
C GLN A 167 9.79 -20.32 6.30
N GLY A 168 9.20 -20.69 7.43
CA GLY A 168 7.85 -21.28 7.53
C GLY A 168 6.77 -20.38 8.11
N ALA A 169 7.11 -19.15 8.52
CA ALA A 169 6.19 -18.27 9.24
C ALA A 169 5.11 -17.64 8.36
N LEU A 170 5.33 -17.58 7.03
CA LEU A 170 4.35 -17.09 6.06
C LEU A 170 3.91 -18.19 5.09
N GLY A 171 2.65 -18.14 4.70
CA GLY A 171 2.08 -19.07 3.72
C GLY A 171 1.95 -20.50 4.25
N SER A 172 1.83 -21.45 3.32
CA SER A 172 1.65 -22.87 3.65
C SER A 172 2.98 -23.54 3.98
N LYS A 173 2.95 -24.47 4.93
CA LYS A 173 4.11 -25.27 5.34
C LYS A 173 4.70 -26.04 4.14
N ILE A 174 5.99 -26.30 4.21
CA ILE A 174 6.72 -27.12 3.23
C ILE A 174 5.98 -28.45 3.04
N GLY A 175 5.69 -28.80 1.79
CA GLY A 175 4.99 -30.05 1.43
C GLY A 175 3.47 -30.00 1.47
N HIS A 176 2.84 -28.92 1.96
CA HIS A 176 1.38 -28.78 2.03
C HIS A 176 0.83 -27.83 0.95
N MET A 177 -0.39 -28.10 0.49
CA MET A 177 -1.13 -27.21 -0.40
C MET A 177 -1.69 -26.01 0.37
N GLY A 178 -1.67 -24.83 -0.25
CA GLY A 178 -2.32 -23.61 0.27
C GLY A 178 -1.64 -22.32 -0.21
N ALA A 179 -1.93 -21.21 0.46
CA ALA A 179 -1.51 -19.86 0.05
C ALA A 179 0.02 -19.73 -0.09
N SER A 180 0.44 -18.97 -1.11
CA SER A 180 1.86 -18.68 -1.36
C SER A 180 2.45 -17.79 -0.27
N ALA A 181 3.65 -18.15 0.16
CA ALA A 181 4.47 -17.32 1.01
C ALA A 181 5.17 -16.26 0.13
N PRO A 182 5.12 -14.96 0.46
CA PRO A 182 5.64 -13.87 -0.40
C PRO A 182 7.17 -13.76 -0.39
N ASP A 183 7.82 -14.42 0.55
CA ASP A 183 9.28 -14.53 0.70
C ASP A 183 9.87 -15.73 -0.04
N TRP A 184 9.04 -16.50 -0.75
CA TRP A 184 9.50 -17.58 -1.62
C TRP A 184 9.18 -17.24 -3.08
N PHE A 185 10.19 -17.18 -3.93
CA PHE A 185 10.07 -16.87 -5.35
C PHE A 185 10.58 -18.02 -6.22
N GLU A 186 10.02 -18.15 -7.42
CA GLU A 186 10.38 -19.23 -8.35
C GLU A 186 11.76 -18.98 -8.96
N VAL A 187 12.54 -20.06 -9.07
CA VAL A 187 13.90 -20.05 -9.65
C VAL A 187 14.11 -21.28 -10.52
N THR A 188 15.14 -21.24 -11.36
CA THR A 188 15.64 -22.40 -12.10
C THR A 188 16.80 -23.07 -11.37
N GLU A 189 17.14 -24.30 -11.75
CA GLU A 189 18.17 -25.10 -11.06
C GLU A 189 19.56 -24.46 -11.13
N ASP A 190 19.88 -23.77 -12.21
CA ASP A 190 21.15 -23.03 -12.39
C ASP A 190 21.33 -21.85 -11.43
N GLN A 191 20.24 -21.38 -10.81
CA GLN A 191 20.28 -20.28 -9.84
C GLN A 191 20.54 -20.77 -8.40
N ILE A 192 20.55 -22.09 -8.17
CA ILE A 192 20.77 -22.66 -6.85
C ILE A 192 22.24 -22.98 -6.66
N ASP A 193 22.88 -22.30 -5.70
CA ASP A 193 24.17 -22.71 -5.18
C ASP A 193 23.97 -23.69 -4.01
N ARG A 194 24.27 -24.97 -4.25
CA ARG A 194 24.12 -26.03 -3.24
C ARG A 194 25.21 -25.99 -2.17
N ASN A 195 26.30 -25.26 -2.41
CA ASN A 195 27.42 -25.14 -1.47
C ASN A 195 27.26 -23.94 -0.54
N ASP A 196 26.42 -22.97 -0.91
CA ASP A 196 26.14 -21.80 -0.09
C ASP A 196 25.13 -22.15 1.04
N PRO A 197 25.51 -22.00 2.32
CA PRO A 197 24.58 -22.19 3.42
C PRO A 197 23.42 -21.20 3.49
N ASP A 198 23.53 -20.06 2.81
CA ASP A 198 22.55 -19.00 2.75
C ASP A 198 21.62 -19.09 1.52
N CYS A 199 21.96 -19.94 0.54
CA CYS A 199 21.09 -20.28 -0.59
C CYS A 199 20.01 -21.31 -0.17
N VAL A 200 18.95 -20.81 0.47
CA VAL A 200 17.84 -21.65 0.95
C VAL A 200 16.82 -21.87 -0.16
N TRP A 201 16.55 -23.13 -0.50
CA TRP A 201 15.62 -23.51 -1.57
C TRP A 201 14.66 -24.62 -1.15
N ARG A 202 13.57 -24.78 -1.92
CA ARG A 202 12.59 -25.86 -1.75
C ARG A 202 11.90 -26.22 -3.06
N VAL A 203 11.34 -27.43 -3.12
CA VAL A 203 10.37 -27.81 -4.15
C VAL A 203 8.97 -27.72 -3.56
N ARG A 204 8.11 -26.91 -4.19
CA ARG A 204 6.71 -26.74 -3.79
C ARG A 204 5.80 -27.50 -4.74
N LYS A 205 4.95 -28.37 -4.17
CA LYS A 205 3.87 -29.05 -4.90
C LYS A 205 2.72 -28.07 -5.17
N LEU A 206 2.25 -28.06 -6.40
CA LEU A 206 1.12 -27.25 -6.87
C LEU A 206 0.05 -28.17 -7.48
N SER A 207 -1.08 -27.58 -7.87
CA SER A 207 -2.10 -28.31 -8.64
C SER A 207 -1.48 -28.87 -9.92
N ARG A 208 -1.84 -30.11 -10.28
CA ARG A 208 -1.35 -30.82 -11.48
C ARG A 208 -1.48 -29.98 -12.76
N ASN A 209 -2.49 -29.12 -12.83
CA ASN A 209 -2.77 -28.29 -14.00
C ASN A 209 -1.82 -27.08 -14.14
N TYR A 210 -0.99 -26.80 -13.12
CA TYR A 210 -0.06 -25.68 -13.14
C TYR A 210 1.39 -26.20 -13.20
N ARG A 211 2.09 -25.90 -14.31
CA ARG A 211 3.53 -26.17 -14.51
C ARG A 211 3.97 -27.59 -14.10
N GLY A 212 3.20 -28.60 -14.47
CA GLY A 212 3.54 -30.01 -14.16
C GLY A 212 3.40 -30.39 -12.68
N GLY A 213 2.75 -29.55 -11.86
CA GLY A 213 2.42 -29.86 -10.46
C GLY A 213 3.53 -29.57 -9.45
N GLN A 214 4.66 -28.98 -9.86
CA GLN A 214 5.71 -28.57 -8.93
C GLN A 214 6.52 -27.37 -9.45
N VAL A 215 7.04 -26.57 -8.53
CA VAL A 215 7.94 -25.45 -8.82
C VAL A 215 9.11 -25.45 -7.85
N LEU A 216 10.28 -25.06 -8.34
CA LEU A 216 11.47 -24.82 -7.54
C LEU A 216 11.44 -23.38 -7.05
N GLN A 217 11.71 -23.18 -5.77
CA GLN A 217 11.67 -21.85 -5.14
C GLN A 217 12.92 -21.60 -4.31
N MET A 218 13.37 -20.34 -4.29
CA MET A 218 14.38 -19.83 -3.39
C MET A 218 13.75 -18.88 -2.37
N TRP A 219 14.30 -18.86 -1.17
CA TRP A 219 13.83 -18.01 -0.08
C TRP A 219 14.56 -16.67 -0.07
N SER A 220 13.82 -15.59 0.18
CA SER A 220 14.36 -14.25 0.34
C SER A 220 14.44 -13.87 1.83
N PRO A 221 15.66 -13.66 2.38
CA PRO A 221 15.84 -13.30 3.78
C PRO A 221 15.48 -11.84 4.09
N VAL A 222 15.32 -10.99 3.07
CA VAL A 222 15.27 -9.52 3.18
C VAL A 222 14.25 -9.02 4.21
N ARG A 223 13.04 -9.56 4.18
CA ARG A 223 11.97 -9.18 5.13
C ARG A 223 12.35 -9.49 6.57
N TRP A 224 13.01 -10.62 6.77
CA TRP A 224 13.34 -11.16 8.08
C TRP A 224 14.57 -10.49 8.66
N VAL A 225 15.56 -10.17 7.83
CA VAL A 225 16.69 -9.30 8.20
C VAL A 225 16.17 -7.92 8.62
N ALA A 226 15.24 -7.32 7.85
CA ALA A 226 14.64 -6.04 8.22
C ALA A 226 13.88 -6.11 9.56
N LEU A 227 13.20 -7.22 9.84
CA LEU A 227 12.55 -7.44 11.14
C LEU A 227 13.58 -7.59 12.27
N LEU A 228 14.66 -8.34 12.05
CA LEU A 228 15.74 -8.51 13.02
C LEU A 228 16.40 -7.17 13.36
N VAL A 229 16.70 -6.35 12.34
CA VAL A 229 17.23 -4.99 12.54
C VAL A 229 16.30 -4.15 13.41
N LYS A 230 14.98 -4.25 13.22
CA LYS A 230 13.99 -3.53 14.04
C LYS A 230 13.88 -4.04 15.48
N LEU A 231 14.26 -5.30 15.73
CA LEU A 231 14.34 -5.85 17.09
C LEU A 231 15.64 -5.44 17.80
N ILE A 232 16.68 -5.06 17.04
CA ILE A 232 17.97 -4.62 17.58
C ILE A 232 18.04 -3.10 17.73
N LEU A 233 17.51 -2.36 16.74
CA LEU A 233 17.62 -0.91 16.63
C LEU A 233 16.23 -0.27 16.57
N PRO A 234 16.04 0.90 17.21
CA PRO A 234 14.77 1.63 17.19
C PRO A 234 14.57 2.41 15.86
N LEU A 235 14.73 1.75 14.72
CA LEU A 235 14.56 2.35 13.39
C LEU A 235 13.13 2.22 12.87
N ARG A 236 12.65 3.25 12.17
CA ARG A 236 11.42 3.18 11.39
C ARG A 236 11.63 2.29 10.17
N THR A 237 10.56 1.63 9.71
CA THR A 237 10.65 0.72 8.55
C THR A 237 11.21 1.41 7.29
N SER A 238 10.88 2.69 7.06
CA SER A 238 11.45 3.46 5.94
C SER A 238 12.96 3.64 6.07
N GLN A 239 13.45 3.92 7.28
CA GLN A 239 14.89 4.08 7.55
C GLN A 239 15.65 2.78 7.27
N VAL A 240 15.11 1.62 7.72
CA VAL A 240 15.74 0.31 7.46
C VAL A 240 15.85 0.03 5.96
N ARG A 241 14.84 0.42 5.16
CA ARG A 241 14.80 0.15 3.71
C ARG A 241 15.75 1.02 2.88
N VAL A 242 16.21 2.14 3.44
CA VAL A 242 17.13 3.06 2.76
C VAL A 242 18.54 2.98 3.33
N LEU A 243 18.81 1.97 4.18
CA LEU A 243 20.17 1.70 4.64
C LEU A 243 20.99 1.23 3.44
N ASP A 244 22.08 1.95 3.18
CA ASP A 244 23.06 1.59 2.17
C ASP A 244 24.03 0.55 2.76
N SER A 245 24.43 -0.42 1.94
CA SER A 245 25.45 -1.41 2.33
C SER A 245 26.83 -0.77 2.49
N GLY A 246 27.08 0.36 1.82
CA GLY A 246 28.39 0.99 1.74
C GLY A 246 29.37 0.18 0.89
N GLU A 247 28.89 -0.69 -0.01
CA GLU A 247 29.78 -1.51 -0.85
C GLU A 247 30.67 -0.69 -1.80
N ALA A 248 30.24 0.53 -2.11
CA ALA A 248 30.95 1.53 -2.90
C ALA A 248 31.69 2.57 -2.03
N ASP A 249 31.63 2.48 -0.70
CA ASP A 249 32.34 3.42 0.17
C ASP A 249 33.85 3.27 0.04
N THR A 250 34.59 4.35 0.29
CA THR A 250 36.06 4.37 0.18
C THR A 250 36.73 3.40 1.14
N TRP A 251 36.13 3.20 2.31
CA TRP A 251 36.64 2.30 3.35
C TRP A 251 35.59 1.24 3.64
N ARG A 252 36.02 -0.01 3.76
CA ARG A 252 35.16 -1.14 4.11
C ARG A 252 35.55 -1.69 5.48
N TYR A 253 34.56 -1.99 6.30
CA TYR A 253 34.78 -2.69 7.56
C TYR A 253 34.92 -4.18 7.30
N THR A 254 36.03 -4.79 7.69
CA THR A 254 36.33 -6.21 7.48
C THR A 254 37.01 -6.76 8.72
N ALA A 255 36.45 -7.84 9.29
CA ALA A 255 37.02 -8.58 10.42
C ALA A 255 37.48 -7.74 11.64
N GLY A 256 36.82 -6.60 11.93
CA GLY A 256 37.17 -5.75 13.07
C GLY A 256 37.95 -4.49 12.72
N SER A 257 38.43 -4.35 11.48
CA SER A 257 39.23 -3.22 11.02
C SER A 257 38.63 -2.51 9.80
N TRP A 258 39.01 -1.25 9.62
CA TRP A 258 38.69 -0.49 8.41
C TRP A 258 39.84 -0.61 7.41
N GLU A 259 39.52 -1.05 6.19
CA GLU A 259 40.48 -1.23 5.11
C GLU A 259 40.05 -0.44 3.87
N LEU A 260 41.01 -0.04 3.04
CA LEU A 260 40.71 0.68 1.79
C LEU A 260 39.95 -0.25 0.84
N ASN A 261 38.81 0.22 0.34
CA ASN A 261 37.99 -0.56 -0.57
C ASN A 261 38.64 -0.61 -1.96
N ARG A 262 39.04 -1.80 -2.38
CA ARG A 262 39.69 -2.04 -3.69
C ARG A 262 38.71 -2.50 -4.77
N ASN A 263 37.42 -2.51 -4.48
CA ASN A 263 36.40 -2.86 -5.46
C ASN A 263 36.38 -1.83 -6.61
N GLY A 264 36.12 -2.28 -7.84
CA GLY A 264 36.00 -1.37 -8.99
C GLY A 264 34.82 -0.39 -8.89
N MET A 265 33.87 -0.65 -8.00
CA MET A 265 32.75 0.24 -7.66
C MET A 265 33.06 1.21 -6.52
N ALA A 266 34.25 1.14 -5.91
CA ALA A 266 34.61 2.04 -4.81
C ALA A 266 34.75 3.48 -5.31
N GLU A 267 34.13 4.41 -4.59
CA GLU A 267 34.13 5.84 -4.90
C GLU A 267 34.81 6.65 -3.80
N GLY A 268 35.20 7.88 -4.13
CA GLY A 268 35.92 8.79 -3.23
C GLY A 268 37.43 8.56 -3.21
N SER A 269 38.12 9.22 -2.28
CA SER A 269 39.56 9.11 -2.07
C SER A 269 39.88 9.06 -0.57
N GLU A 270 41.09 8.66 -0.19
CA GLU A 270 41.51 8.68 1.22
C GLU A 270 41.37 10.08 1.84
N SER A 271 41.66 11.13 1.07
CA SER A 271 41.52 12.53 1.47
C SER A 271 40.08 13.04 1.50
N ARG A 272 39.18 12.43 0.73
CA ARG A 272 37.75 12.77 0.64
C ARG A 272 36.92 11.49 0.51
N PRO A 273 36.75 10.74 1.62
CA PRO A 273 36.12 9.44 1.56
C PRO A 273 34.61 9.56 1.35
N LEU A 274 34.05 8.68 0.51
CA LEU A 274 32.62 8.39 0.46
C LEU A 274 32.25 7.47 1.64
N GLN A 275 31.16 7.81 2.34
CA GLN A 275 30.66 7.10 3.52
C GLN A 275 29.11 7.10 3.57
N GLN A 276 28.46 6.46 2.59
CA GLN A 276 27.00 6.35 2.54
C GLN A 276 26.48 5.17 3.35
N GLY A 277 27.31 4.14 3.57
CA GLY A 277 26.97 2.91 4.26
C GLY A 277 26.45 3.09 5.68
N VAL A 278 25.72 2.06 6.13
CA VAL A 278 25.23 1.94 7.51
C VAL A 278 26.38 1.89 8.53
N PHE A 279 27.51 1.30 8.17
CA PHE A 279 28.74 1.34 8.96
C PHE A 279 29.60 2.48 8.45
N ARG A 280 30.06 3.35 9.35
CA ARG A 280 30.92 4.49 9.01
C ARG A 280 32.18 4.48 9.85
N ARG A 281 33.30 4.84 9.21
CA ARG A 281 34.58 5.00 9.90
C ARG A 281 34.56 6.32 10.67
N ASP A 282 34.63 6.21 11.99
CA ASP A 282 34.77 7.35 12.88
C ASP A 282 36.22 7.85 12.85
N HIS A 283 36.42 9.11 12.45
CA HIS A 283 37.76 9.71 12.33
C HIS A 283 38.31 10.20 13.67
N ASP A 284 37.42 10.56 14.60
CA ASP A 284 37.83 11.15 15.89
C ASP A 284 38.49 10.10 16.80
N ARG A 285 38.09 8.83 16.69
CA ARG A 285 38.71 7.73 17.45
C ARG A 285 40.14 7.41 17.02
N VAL A 286 40.47 7.54 15.74
CA VAL A 286 41.82 7.22 15.23
C VAL A 286 42.86 8.25 15.69
N THR A 287 42.44 9.51 15.88
CA THR A 287 43.34 10.57 16.37
C THR A 287 43.69 10.41 17.85
N HIS A 288 42.78 9.85 18.66
CA HIS A 288 43.00 9.66 20.10
C HIS A 288 43.87 8.43 20.46
N GLU A 289 43.84 7.35 19.68
CA GLU A 289 44.79 6.23 19.86
C GLU A 289 46.23 6.62 19.49
N SER A 290 46.38 7.50 18.49
CA SER A 290 47.69 8.00 18.05
C SER A 290 48.33 9.01 19.02
N ALA A 291 47.56 9.54 19.98
CA ALA A 291 48.01 10.54 20.96
C ALA A 291 48.40 9.92 22.32
N LEU A 292 48.24 8.61 22.50
CA LEU A 292 48.53 7.88 23.72
C LEU A 292 49.73 6.92 23.60
N THR A 293 50.50 7.02 22.52
CA THR A 293 51.83 6.41 22.33
C THR A 293 52.87 7.50 22.16
#